data_AF-A0A662PLA4-F1
#
_entry.id   AF-A0A662PLA4-F1
#
_cell.length_a   1.000
_cell.length_b   1.000
_cell.length_c   1.000
_cell.angle_alpha   90.00
_cell.angle_beta   90.00
_cell.angle_gamma   90.00
#
_symmetry.space_group_name_H-M   'P 1'
#
loop_
_entity.id
_entity.type
_entity.pdbx_description
1 polymer ?
#
loop_
_entity_poly.entity_id
_entity_poly.type
_entity_poly.pdbx_seq_one_letter_code
_entity_poly.pdbx_strand_id
1 'polypeptide(L)'
;MSVKIKGIKARKVYNSRGEETIEVEVVVENGFGRAAAPAGKSKGGKEVAYYPRGGVDESIRLINGELSQKLIGLDASDQAAVDEALKEFDGTNDFSRLGGNAAFAVSLSTALAASCALGKYLFEHLKLVDEFRLPFPLGNVIGGGAHAGKGAPDWQEMLVSPIGAKNI
;
A
#
# COMPACT_ATOMS: atom_id res chain seq x y z
N MET A 1 0.85 7.86 24.03
CA MET A 1 -0.50 7.27 23.96
C MET A 1 -0.40 6.04 23.10
N SER A 2 -0.95 4.91 23.54
CA SER A 2 -0.98 3.70 22.72
C SER A 2 -2.21 3.73 21.81
N VAL A 3 -2.03 3.56 20.50
CA VAL A 3 -3.11 3.66 19.50
C VAL A 3 -3.54 2.26 19.11
N LYS A 4 -4.40 1.65 19.92
CA LYS A 4 -4.75 0.24 19.75
C LYS A 4 -5.68 -0.01 18.57
N ILE A 5 -5.33 -0.99 17.73
CA ILE A 5 -6.21 -1.49 16.65
C ILE A 5 -7.46 -2.13 17.26
N LYS A 6 -8.62 -1.64 16.83
CA LYS A 6 -9.95 -2.10 17.27
C LYS A 6 -10.65 -2.96 16.21
N GLY A 7 -10.33 -2.74 14.94
CA GLY A 7 -10.92 -3.50 13.85
C GLY A 7 -10.18 -3.32 12.54
N ILE A 8 -10.24 -4.36 11.72
CA ILE A 8 -9.68 -4.40 10.37
C ILE A 8 -10.73 -5.02 9.46
N LYS A 9 -10.92 -4.43 8.27
CA LYS A 9 -11.82 -4.98 7.26
C LYS A 9 -11.24 -4.79 5.87
N ALA A 10 -11.18 -5.88 5.11
CA ALA A 10 -10.83 -5.88 3.69
C ALA A 10 -12.06 -6.04 2.81
N ARG A 11 -12.00 -5.44 1.62
CA ARG A 11 -12.98 -5.60 0.54
C ARG A 11 -12.31 -5.58 -0.83
N LYS A 12 -13.01 -6.15 -1.80
CA LYS A 12 -12.64 -6.08 -3.21
C LYS A 12 -13.10 -4.75 -3.80
N VAL A 13 -12.21 -4.09 -4.54
CA VAL A 13 -12.48 -2.87 -5.31
C VAL A 13 -11.84 -3.00 -6.70
N TYR A 14 -11.98 -1.99 -7.55
CA TYR A 14 -11.37 -1.95 -8.88
C TYR A 14 -10.32 -0.85 -8.96
N ASN A 15 -9.19 -1.15 -9.61
CA ASN A 15 -8.15 -0.16 -9.88
C ASN A 15 -8.52 0.73 -11.09
N SER A 16 -7.63 1.64 -11.47
CA SER A 16 -7.85 2.56 -12.61
C SER A 16 -7.95 1.88 -13.99
N ARG A 17 -7.73 0.57 -14.07
CA ARG A 17 -7.84 -0.26 -15.28
C ARG A 17 -9.06 -1.19 -15.25
N GLY A 18 -9.89 -1.11 -14.21
CA GLY A 18 -11.03 -2.01 -14.03
C GLY A 18 -10.65 -3.42 -13.58
N GLU A 19 -9.42 -3.64 -13.12
CA GLU A 19 -8.97 -4.93 -12.59
C GLU A 19 -9.24 -4.98 -11.08
N GLU A 20 -9.54 -6.17 -10.57
CA GLU A 20 -9.80 -6.37 -9.15
C GLU A 20 -8.55 -6.07 -8.31
N THR A 21 -8.74 -5.34 -7.21
CA THR A 21 -7.73 -5.10 -6.18
C THR A 21 -8.37 -5.10 -4.79
N ILE A 22 -7.54 -4.99 -3.76
CA ILE A 22 -7.97 -5.00 -2.36
C ILE A 22 -7.91 -3.60 -1.75
N GLU A 23 -8.93 -3.26 -0.99
CA GLU A 23 -8.95 -2.10 -0.09
C GLU A 23 -9.11 -2.59 1.34
N VAL A 24 -8.33 -2.01 2.25
CA VAL A 24 -8.36 -2.31 3.68
C VAL A 24 -8.73 -1.06 4.46
N GLU A 25 -9.54 -1.24 5.50
CA GLU A 25 -9.82 -0.26 6.54
C GLU A 25 -9.29 -0.74 7.87
N VAL A 26 -8.65 0.17 8.62
CA VAL A 26 -8.19 -0.05 9.99
C VAL A 26 -8.82 1.01 10.88
N VAL A 27 -9.42 0.58 11.98
CA VAL A 27 -10.05 1.43 13.00
C VAL A 27 -9.26 1.33 14.29
N VAL A 28 -8.96 2.47 14.89
CA VAL A 28 -8.31 2.61 16.20
C VAL A 28 -9.15 3.53 17.08
N GLU A 29 -8.80 3.66 18.36
CA GLU A 29 -9.41 4.68 19.22
C GLU A 29 -9.20 6.08 18.64
N ASN A 30 -10.28 6.80 18.32
CA ASN A 30 -10.25 8.14 17.72
C ASN A 30 -9.50 8.26 16.38
N GLY A 31 -9.38 7.18 15.61
CA GLY A 31 -8.70 7.23 14.31
C GLY A 31 -9.18 6.19 13.31
N PHE A 32 -8.97 6.50 12.04
CA PHE A 32 -9.38 5.67 10.91
C PHE A 32 -8.36 5.79 9.78
N GLY A 33 -8.07 4.67 9.12
CA GLY A 33 -7.21 4.63 7.95
C GLY A 33 -7.74 3.69 6.89
N ARG A 34 -7.58 4.08 5.62
CA ARG A 34 -8.03 3.31 4.47
C ARG A 34 -7.06 3.43 3.31
N ALA A 35 -6.69 2.31 2.73
CA ALA A 35 -5.83 2.27 1.56
C ALA A 35 -6.23 1.11 0.63
N ALA A 36 -6.12 1.36 -0.67
CA ALA A 36 -6.23 0.35 -1.72
C ALA A 36 -4.84 0.01 -2.26
N ALA A 37 -4.60 -1.27 -2.54
CA ALA A 37 -3.34 -1.69 -3.13
C ALA A 37 -3.27 -1.31 -4.62
N PRO A 38 -2.13 -0.78 -5.11
CA PRO A 38 -1.94 -0.53 -6.54
C PRO A 38 -1.91 -1.85 -7.34
N ALA A 39 -1.85 -1.74 -8.67
CA ALA A 39 -1.69 -2.87 -9.58
C ALA A 39 -0.55 -2.61 -10.59
N GLY A 40 0.49 -3.46 -10.60
CA GLY A 40 1.61 -3.39 -11.55
C GLY A 40 1.42 -4.33 -12.75
N LYS A 41 1.69 -3.83 -13.98
CA LYS A 41 1.68 -4.63 -15.22
C LYS A 41 3.07 -5.18 -15.58
N SER A 42 4.12 -4.36 -15.42
CA SER A 42 5.51 -4.74 -15.68
C SER A 42 6.14 -5.20 -14.36
N LYS A 43 6.39 -6.50 -14.24
CA LYS A 43 6.80 -7.14 -12.97
C LYS A 43 8.22 -7.70 -13.11
N GLY A 44 9.07 -7.39 -12.15
CA GLY A 44 10.35 -8.08 -11.97
C GLY A 44 10.15 -9.46 -11.37
N GLY A 45 10.89 -10.47 -11.85
CA GLY A 45 10.79 -11.84 -11.34
C GLY A 45 11.25 -12.06 -9.89
N LYS A 46 11.70 -11.01 -9.21
CA LYS A 46 12.11 -11.00 -7.79
C LYS A 46 11.17 -10.18 -6.90
N GLU A 47 10.10 -9.63 -7.46
CA GLU A 47 9.06 -8.96 -6.68
C GLU A 47 8.30 -9.98 -5.83
N VAL A 48 7.72 -9.50 -4.74
CA VAL A 48 6.79 -10.29 -3.90
C VAL A 48 5.57 -10.72 -4.72
N ALA A 49 4.96 -11.83 -4.33
CA ALA A 49 3.70 -12.29 -4.90
C ALA A 49 2.60 -11.24 -4.66
N TYR A 50 1.76 -11.00 -5.68
CA TYR A 50 0.67 -10.01 -5.56
C TYR A 50 -0.41 -10.49 -4.59
N TYR A 51 -0.87 -11.71 -4.83
CA TYR A 51 -1.92 -12.42 -4.12
C TYR A 51 -1.53 -13.90 -4.05
N PRO A 52 -2.10 -14.65 -3.10
CA PRO A 52 -1.97 -16.11 -3.08
C PRO A 52 -2.65 -16.75 -4.29
N ARG A 53 -2.56 -18.08 -4.41
CA ARG A 53 -3.16 -18.82 -5.54
C ARG A 53 -4.67 -18.61 -5.67
N GLY A 54 -5.38 -18.42 -4.56
CA GLY A 54 -6.80 -18.09 -4.54
C GLY A 54 -7.11 -16.62 -4.86
N GLY A 55 -6.11 -15.83 -5.27
CA GLY A 55 -6.28 -14.45 -5.70
C GLY A 55 -6.71 -13.50 -4.58
N VAL A 56 -7.31 -12.38 -4.98
CA VAL A 56 -7.73 -11.31 -4.06
C VAL A 56 -8.74 -11.77 -3.00
N ASP A 57 -9.62 -12.72 -3.34
CA ASP A 57 -10.66 -13.21 -2.43
C ASP A 57 -10.06 -14.03 -1.27
N GLU A 58 -8.99 -14.78 -1.54
CA GLU A 58 -8.27 -15.48 -0.49
C GLU A 58 -7.59 -14.50 0.46
N SER A 59 -6.92 -13.45 -0.05
CA SER A 59 -6.36 -12.39 0.81
C SER A 59 -7.43 -11.70 1.66
N ILE A 60 -8.60 -11.38 1.09
CA ILE A 60 -9.72 -10.78 1.82
C ILE A 60 -10.19 -11.70 2.95
N ARG A 61 -10.32 -13.01 2.67
CA ARG A 61 -10.71 -14.02 3.67
C ARG A 61 -9.68 -14.10 4.80
N LEU A 62 -8.38 -14.08 4.48
CA LEU A 62 -7.31 -14.10 5.48
C LEU A 62 -7.31 -12.83 6.34
N ILE A 63 -7.45 -11.64 5.73
CA ILE A 63 -7.52 -10.36 6.44
C ILE A 63 -8.73 -10.32 7.37
N ASN A 64 -9.92 -10.63 6.87
CA ASN A 64 -11.17 -10.56 7.65
C ASN A 64 -11.28 -11.68 8.71
N GLY A 65 -10.40 -12.67 8.70
CA GLY A 65 -10.36 -13.80 9.62
C GLY A 65 -9.11 -13.80 10.49
N GLU A 66 -8.20 -14.73 10.19
CA GLU A 66 -7.02 -15.06 11.00
C GLU A 66 -6.10 -13.86 11.24
N LEU A 67 -5.85 -13.02 10.22
CA LEU A 67 -4.94 -11.88 10.37
C LEU A 67 -5.54 -10.79 11.25
N SER A 68 -6.84 -10.49 11.12
CA SER A 68 -7.52 -9.52 12.00
C SER A 68 -7.38 -9.91 13.47
N GLN A 69 -7.52 -11.21 13.80
CA GLN A 69 -7.34 -11.71 15.16
C GLN A 69 -5.91 -11.49 15.69
N LYS A 70 -4.90 -11.62 14.83
CA LYS A 70 -3.49 -11.38 15.20
C LYS A 70 -3.17 -9.89 15.40
N LEU A 71 -3.81 -9.00 14.65
CA LEU A 71 -3.49 -7.57 14.65
C LEU A 71 -4.32 -6.74 15.65
N ILE A 72 -5.54 -7.17 16.00
CA ILE A 72 -6.35 -6.47 17.00
C ILE A 72 -5.59 -6.38 18.33
N GLY A 73 -5.56 -5.18 18.93
CA GLY A 73 -4.85 -4.91 20.17
C GLY A 73 -3.36 -4.58 20.02
N LEU A 74 -2.77 -4.72 18.83
CA LEU A 74 -1.47 -4.13 18.54
C LEU A 74 -1.56 -2.60 18.53
N ASP A 75 -0.44 -1.96 18.83
CA ASP A 75 -0.32 -0.51 18.75
C ASP A 75 -0.06 -0.10 17.30
N ALA A 76 -1.04 0.53 16.67
CA ALA A 76 -0.94 1.03 15.30
C ALA A 76 0.16 2.08 15.13
N SER A 77 0.57 2.76 16.21
CA SER A 77 1.68 3.73 16.15
C SER A 77 3.06 3.07 16.15
N ASP A 78 3.15 1.77 16.45
CA ASP A 78 4.34 0.94 16.26
C ASP A 78 4.25 0.21 14.91
N GLN A 79 4.55 0.95 13.85
CA GLN A 79 4.47 0.43 12.48
C GLN A 79 5.37 -0.79 12.27
N ALA A 80 6.55 -0.83 12.91
CA ALA A 80 7.48 -1.94 12.80
C ALA A 80 6.89 -3.23 13.39
N ALA A 81 6.23 -3.15 14.54
CA ALA A 81 5.56 -4.30 15.14
C ALA A 81 4.41 -4.84 14.26
N VAL A 82 3.65 -3.96 13.62
CA VAL A 82 2.57 -4.36 12.71
C VAL A 82 3.11 -5.00 11.44
N ASP A 83 4.15 -4.41 10.83
CA ASP A 83 4.77 -4.96 9.62
C ASP A 83 5.46 -6.30 9.90
N GLU A 84 6.04 -6.48 11.09
CA GLU A 84 6.60 -7.77 11.49
C GLU A 84 5.50 -8.81 11.72
N ALA A 85 4.39 -8.45 12.37
CA ALA A 85 3.24 -9.33 12.51
C ALA A 85 2.66 -9.77 11.14
N LEU A 86 2.70 -8.89 10.12
CA LEU A 86 2.32 -9.23 8.74
C LEU A 86 3.28 -10.25 8.11
N LYS A 87 4.60 -10.07 8.27
CA LYS A 87 5.60 -11.03 7.77
C LYS A 87 5.49 -12.39 8.46
N GLU A 88 5.37 -12.39 9.78
CA GLU A 88 5.18 -13.62 10.56
C GLU A 88 3.89 -14.35 10.17
N PHE A 89 2.81 -13.59 9.93
CA PHE A 89 1.54 -14.16 9.50
C PHE A 89 1.67 -14.83 8.13
N ASP A 90 2.33 -14.17 7.17
CA ASP A 90 2.55 -14.72 5.86
C ASP A 90 3.47 -15.95 5.91
N GLY A 91 4.61 -15.83 6.59
CA GLY A 91 5.56 -16.92 6.83
C GLY A 91 6.37 -17.34 5.59
N THR A 92 6.27 -16.65 4.46
CA THR A 92 7.11 -16.86 3.27
C THR A 92 8.02 -15.66 3.03
N ASN A 93 9.06 -15.85 2.22
CA ASN A 93 10.00 -14.77 1.87
C ASN A 93 9.43 -13.78 0.84
N ASP A 94 8.32 -14.14 0.19
CA ASP A 94 7.78 -13.46 -0.97
C ASP A 94 6.30 -13.04 -0.81
N PHE A 95 5.74 -13.12 0.39
CA PHE A 95 4.32 -12.83 0.64
C PHE A 95 3.34 -13.71 -0.15
N SER A 96 3.68 -14.96 -0.45
CA SER A 96 2.85 -15.83 -1.30
C SER A 96 1.65 -16.46 -0.58
N ARG A 97 1.57 -16.38 0.75
CA ARG A 97 0.40 -16.85 1.52
C ARG A 97 -0.65 -15.74 1.68
N LEU A 98 -0.23 -14.52 2.02
CA LEU A 98 -1.11 -13.37 2.23
C LEU A 98 -1.31 -12.53 0.96
N GLY A 99 -0.27 -12.38 0.16
CA GLY A 99 -0.17 -11.42 -0.94
C GLY A 99 0.48 -10.11 -0.51
N GLY A 100 1.51 -9.68 -1.22
CA GLY A 100 2.22 -8.42 -0.99
C GLY A 100 1.31 -7.20 -1.13
N ASN A 101 0.31 -7.25 -2.01
CA ASN A 101 -0.70 -6.19 -2.10
C ASN A 101 -1.57 -6.09 -0.85
N ALA A 102 -1.98 -7.24 -0.33
CA ALA A 102 -2.78 -7.32 0.88
C ALA A 102 -1.98 -6.81 2.09
N ALA A 103 -0.71 -7.24 2.22
CA ALA A 103 0.20 -6.74 3.24
C ALA A 103 0.40 -5.22 3.15
N PHE A 104 0.65 -4.70 1.95
CA PHE A 104 0.76 -3.25 1.71
C PHE A 104 -0.48 -2.49 2.15
N ALA A 105 -1.68 -2.94 1.75
CA ALA A 105 -2.92 -2.25 2.08
C ALA A 105 -3.18 -2.22 3.59
N VAL A 106 -2.89 -3.33 4.31
CA VAL A 106 -2.99 -3.38 5.77
C VAL A 106 -1.96 -2.44 6.43
N SER A 107 -0.71 -2.50 5.99
CA SER A 107 0.40 -1.68 6.52
C SER A 107 0.10 -0.19 6.38
N LEU A 108 -0.27 0.28 5.18
CA LEU A 108 -0.57 1.68 4.92
C LEU A 108 -1.85 2.16 5.62
N SER A 109 -2.90 1.34 5.65
CA SER A 109 -4.13 1.68 6.38
C SER A 109 -3.88 1.83 7.88
N THR A 110 -2.95 1.04 8.44
CA THR A 110 -2.54 1.16 9.83
C THR A 110 -1.82 2.48 10.11
N ALA A 111 -0.84 2.84 9.27
CA ALA A 111 -0.13 4.12 9.39
C ALA A 111 -1.09 5.32 9.29
N LEU A 112 -2.06 5.24 8.37
CA LEU A 112 -3.11 6.25 8.23
C LEU A 112 -3.96 6.35 9.49
N ALA A 113 -4.43 5.22 10.03
CA ALA A 113 -5.23 5.20 11.25
C ALA A 113 -4.48 5.78 12.46
N ALA A 114 -3.20 5.44 12.60
CA ALA A 114 -2.34 5.97 13.65
C ALA A 114 -2.10 7.48 13.49
N SER A 115 -1.77 7.95 12.29
CA SER A 115 -1.59 9.38 12.02
C SER A 115 -2.86 10.19 12.32
N CYS A 116 -4.03 9.65 11.95
CA CYS A 116 -5.34 10.23 12.24
C CYS A 116 -5.58 10.35 13.75
N ALA A 117 -5.38 9.26 14.52
CA ALA A 117 -5.56 9.28 15.97
C ALA A 117 -4.59 10.22 16.71
N LEU A 118 -3.38 10.41 16.16
CA LEU A 118 -2.36 11.28 16.72
C LEU A 118 -2.50 12.75 16.28
N GLY A 119 -3.45 13.07 15.39
CA GLY A 119 -3.62 14.43 14.85
C GLY A 119 -2.43 14.89 14.00
N LYS A 120 -1.75 13.96 13.31
CA LYS A 120 -0.59 14.22 12.46
C LYS A 120 -0.92 13.99 11.00
N TYR A 121 -0.25 14.71 10.10
CA TYR A 121 -0.22 14.31 8.71
C TYR A 121 0.57 12.99 8.56
N LEU A 122 0.23 12.18 7.56
CA LEU A 122 0.87 10.87 7.35
C LEU A 122 2.40 11.00 7.23
N PHE A 123 2.91 11.98 6.49
CA PHE A 123 4.35 12.16 6.31
C PHE A 123 5.08 12.49 7.63
N GLU A 124 4.43 13.22 8.54
CA GLU A 124 4.95 13.52 9.87
C GLU A 124 4.94 12.29 10.77
N HIS A 125 3.91 11.45 10.64
CA HIS A 125 3.80 10.20 11.38
C HIS A 125 4.86 9.19 10.92
N LEU A 126 5.04 9.03 9.61
CA LEU A 126 6.04 8.12 9.04
C LEU A 126 7.47 8.56 9.37
N LYS A 127 7.73 9.88 9.46
CA LYS A 127 9.01 10.48 9.87
C LYS A 127 10.23 9.79 9.23
N LEU A 128 10.16 9.53 7.93
CA LEU A 128 11.18 8.76 7.20
C LEU A 128 12.48 9.54 6.95
N VAL A 129 12.43 10.86 7.11
CA VAL A 129 13.54 11.78 6.84
C VAL A 129 13.56 12.88 7.91
N ASP A 130 14.72 13.48 8.12
CA ASP A 130 14.90 14.59 9.07
C ASP A 130 14.30 15.91 8.57
N GLU A 131 14.34 16.13 7.25
CA GLU A 131 13.86 17.35 6.61
C GLU A 131 12.87 17.00 5.48
N PHE A 132 11.64 17.51 5.58
CA PHE A 132 10.63 17.32 4.55
C PHE A 132 10.87 18.27 3.37
N ARG A 133 10.83 17.71 2.16
CA ARG A 133 10.94 18.46 0.91
C ARG A 133 9.89 17.97 -0.07
N LEU A 134 9.32 18.90 -0.85
CA LEU A 134 8.45 18.54 -1.96
C LEU A 134 9.32 18.03 -3.12
N PRO A 135 9.05 16.83 -3.68
CA PRO A 135 9.80 16.31 -4.81
C PRO A 135 9.37 17.03 -6.09
N PHE A 136 10.33 17.30 -7.00
CA PHE A 136 9.96 17.69 -8.36
C PHE A 136 9.14 16.57 -8.99
N PRO A 137 7.96 16.88 -9.57
CA PRO A 137 7.19 15.85 -10.25
C PRO A 137 7.98 15.37 -11.48
N LEU A 138 7.93 14.06 -11.71
CA LEU A 138 8.42 13.43 -12.92
C LEU A 138 7.20 12.93 -13.70
N GLY A 139 6.69 13.79 -14.58
CA GLY A 139 5.44 13.55 -15.30
C GLY A 139 5.67 12.74 -16.57
N ASN A 140 4.92 11.65 -16.73
CA ASN A 140 4.84 10.93 -17.99
C ASN A 140 3.99 11.72 -19.00
N VAL A 141 4.60 12.16 -20.10
CA VAL A 141 3.95 12.99 -21.13
C VAL A 141 3.69 12.25 -22.43
N ILE A 142 4.51 11.23 -22.74
CA ILE A 142 4.31 10.35 -23.89
C ILE A 142 4.57 8.93 -23.43
N GLY A 143 3.60 8.04 -23.68
CA GLY A 143 3.73 6.60 -23.48
C GLY A 143 4.15 5.89 -24.77
N GLY A 144 4.93 4.82 -24.62
CA GLY A 144 5.35 3.94 -25.69
C GLY A 144 5.46 2.49 -25.20
N GLY A 145 6.17 1.65 -25.97
CA GLY A 145 6.43 0.25 -25.64
C GLY A 145 5.16 -0.58 -25.40
N ALA A 146 5.20 -1.49 -24.42
CA ALA A 146 4.11 -2.43 -24.11
C ALA A 146 2.80 -1.78 -23.61
N HIS A 147 2.82 -0.46 -23.42
CA HIS A 147 1.68 0.34 -22.97
C HIS A 147 1.01 1.09 -24.13
N ALA A 148 1.60 1.09 -25.33
CA ALA A 148 1.14 1.86 -26.47
C ALA A 148 0.88 0.98 -27.71
N GLY A 149 -0.02 1.44 -28.58
CA GLY A 149 -0.45 0.72 -29.78
C GLY A 149 0.52 0.85 -30.96
N LYS A 150 0.11 0.33 -32.12
CA LYS A 150 0.90 0.38 -33.36
C LYS A 150 1.24 1.83 -33.73
N GLY A 151 2.52 2.11 -33.97
CA GLY A 151 3.03 3.44 -34.32
C GLY A 151 3.55 4.27 -33.13
N ALA A 152 3.52 3.71 -31.91
CA ALA A 152 4.14 4.34 -30.75
C ALA A 152 5.67 4.12 -30.70
N PRO A 153 6.42 4.95 -29.95
CA PRO A 153 7.84 4.74 -29.72
C PRO A 153 8.14 3.41 -29.02
N ASP A 154 9.32 2.85 -29.27
CA ASP A 154 9.74 1.58 -28.65
C ASP A 154 10.05 1.70 -27.15
N TRP A 155 10.50 2.87 -26.69
CA TRP A 155 10.71 3.15 -25.26
C TRP A 155 9.38 3.29 -24.51
N GLN A 156 9.35 2.96 -23.22
CA GLN A 156 8.08 2.84 -22.47
C GLN A 156 7.47 4.19 -22.06
N GLU A 157 8.29 5.13 -21.59
CA GLU A 157 7.82 6.43 -21.07
C GLU A 157 8.82 7.54 -21.40
N MET A 158 8.31 8.69 -21.83
CA MET A 158 9.07 9.93 -21.87
C MET A 158 8.57 10.81 -20.74
N LEU A 159 9.51 11.10 -19.83
CA LEU A 159 9.25 11.80 -18.60
C LEU A 159 9.79 13.23 -18.69
N VAL A 160 9.04 14.18 -18.13
CA VAL A 160 9.44 15.59 -18.05
C VAL A 160 9.39 16.03 -16.58
N SER A 161 10.39 16.82 -16.17
CA SER A 161 10.46 17.37 -14.81
C SER A 161 10.75 18.87 -14.85
N PRO A 162 9.99 19.71 -14.10
CA PRO A 162 10.12 21.16 -14.14
C PRO A 162 11.22 21.67 -13.20
N ILE A 163 12.48 21.30 -13.46
CA ILE A 163 13.63 21.61 -12.57
C ILE A 163 13.89 23.11 -12.33
N GLY A 164 13.30 24.00 -13.13
CA GLY A 164 13.39 25.46 -12.97
C GLY A 164 12.23 26.10 -12.19
N ALA A 165 11.27 25.32 -11.70
CA ALA A 165 10.16 25.84 -10.92
C ALA A 165 10.66 26.40 -9.58
N LYS A 166 10.10 27.54 -9.16
CA LYS A 166 10.47 28.23 -7.91
C LYS A 166 9.65 27.77 -6.69
N ASN A 167 8.57 27.04 -6.95
CA ASN A 167 7.69 26.42 -5.98
C ASN A 167 7.14 25.12 -6.58
N ILE A 168 6.72 24.22 -5.68
CA ILE A 168 5.98 23.00 -5.98
C ILE A 168 4.68 23.09 -5.19
#